data_AF-A0A413S271-F1
#
_entry.id   AF-A0A413S271-F1
#
_cell.length_a   1.000
_cell.length_b   1.000
_cell.length_c   1.000
_cell.angle_alpha   90.00
_cell.angle_beta   90.00
_cell.angle_gamma   90.00
#
_symmetry.space_group_name_H-M   'P 1'
#
loop_
_entity.id
_entity.type
_entity.pdbx_description
1 polymer ?
#
loop_
_entity_poly.entity_id
_entity_poly.type
_entity_poly.pdbx_seq_one_letter_code
_entity_poly.pdbx_strand_id
1 'polypeptide(L)'
;MEKIQRGLRISAIVEFFIAVVCAIIIYLNKEQIINIQLENIKIVALLAITLCLLVIIEEIILFVFAGVKIVKKGYHNIKYCDDELFAEIDKYTYCYKESNLYYINLIRIINLYYREGGPIDKLEKDNQIEKLLLRNDFLHKQKNLYEDVINLFNSFAISIIVALLGGKLTDDSGRLVKLVAMIFIIGSFFVIVFAKYVYRGQGGICLNQVYEYEISKLEEKISKLENRLIISNDNEKYIYTQYVALKELVSKKNKDRKYKKNNAILEDIDELSKIDLCMEKAENIYDRKLYINEKEIYLAYKKNNEECMEETLANEEFEKLYKILSKYKMIDEKKFLKEESTQKMERK
;
A
#
# COMPACT_ATOMS: atom_id res chain seq x y z
N MET A 1 -2.94 -8.62 -7.44
CA MET A 1 -3.89 -7.63 -7.95
C MET A 1 -3.95 -7.66 -9.48
N GLU A 2 -2.87 -7.32 -10.19
CA GLU A 2 -2.84 -7.33 -11.68
C GLU A 2 -3.25 -8.64 -12.34
N LYS A 3 -2.79 -9.80 -11.84
CA LYS A 3 -3.16 -11.11 -12.40
C LYS A 3 -4.65 -11.44 -12.25
N ILE A 4 -5.28 -10.96 -11.18
CA ILE A 4 -6.71 -11.18 -10.90
C ILE A 4 -7.55 -10.23 -11.76
N GLN A 5 -7.16 -8.96 -11.86
CA GLN A 5 -7.80 -8.01 -12.79
C GLN A 5 -7.68 -8.45 -14.26
N ARG A 6 -6.56 -9.08 -14.63
CA ARG A 6 -6.37 -9.64 -15.98
C ARG A 6 -7.27 -10.85 -16.23
N GLY A 7 -7.48 -11.70 -15.22
CA GLY A 7 -8.42 -12.82 -15.27
C GLY A 7 -9.87 -12.36 -15.45
N LEU A 8 -10.33 -11.42 -14.61
CA LEU A 8 -11.69 -10.85 -14.68
C LEU A 8 -11.96 -10.17 -16.03
N ARG A 9 -10.97 -9.47 -16.61
CA ARG A 9 -11.11 -8.87 -17.95
C ARG A 9 -11.24 -9.91 -19.06
N ILE A 10 -10.55 -11.05 -18.94
CA ILE A 10 -10.65 -12.13 -19.94
C ILE A 10 -12.02 -12.83 -19.81
N SER A 11 -12.51 -13.06 -18.57
CA SER A 11 -13.85 -13.61 -18.31
C SER A 11 -14.94 -12.74 -18.96
N ALA A 12 -14.95 -11.44 -18.65
CA ALA A 12 -15.91 -10.49 -19.19
C ALA A 12 -15.92 -10.42 -20.74
N ILE A 13 -14.75 -10.59 -21.38
CA ILE A 13 -14.65 -10.65 -22.84
C ILE A 13 -15.28 -11.94 -23.38
N VAL A 14 -14.99 -13.08 -22.77
CA VAL A 14 -15.58 -14.38 -23.18
C VAL A 14 -17.09 -14.37 -23.00
N GLU A 15 -17.58 -13.81 -21.89
CA GLU A 15 -19.01 -13.63 -21.60
C GLU A 15 -19.72 -12.74 -22.63
N PHE A 16 -19.10 -11.62 -23.01
CA PHE A 16 -19.60 -10.75 -24.06
C PHE A 16 -19.73 -11.50 -25.40
N PHE A 17 -18.74 -12.32 -25.76
CA PHE A 17 -18.79 -13.12 -26.99
C PHE A 17 -19.88 -14.21 -26.93
N ILE A 18 -20.08 -14.87 -25.78
CA ILE A 18 -21.17 -15.85 -25.60
C ILE A 18 -22.53 -15.17 -25.76
N ALA A 19 -22.75 -14.03 -25.11
CA ALA A 19 -24.00 -13.27 -25.21
C ALA A 19 -24.28 -12.80 -26.65
N VAL A 20 -23.24 -12.32 -27.36
CA VAL A 20 -23.33 -11.89 -28.75
C VAL A 20 -23.66 -13.08 -29.67
N VAL A 21 -23.01 -14.23 -29.49
CA VAL A 21 -23.29 -15.44 -30.29
C VAL A 21 -24.71 -15.93 -30.03
N CYS A 22 -25.18 -15.96 -28.77
CA CYS A 22 -26.56 -16.29 -28.44
C CYS A 22 -27.57 -15.32 -29.09
N ALA A 23 -27.30 -14.01 -29.05
CA ALA A 23 -28.15 -13.00 -29.68
C ALA A 23 -28.19 -13.15 -31.22
N ILE A 24 -27.04 -13.44 -31.85
CA ILE A 24 -26.93 -13.69 -33.29
C ILE A 24 -27.72 -14.94 -33.69
N ILE A 25 -27.62 -16.04 -32.93
CA ILE A 25 -28.37 -17.27 -33.19
C ILE A 25 -29.88 -17.04 -33.09
N ILE A 26 -30.34 -16.24 -32.11
CA ILE A 26 -31.74 -15.86 -31.96
C ILE A 26 -32.20 -14.96 -33.13
N TYR A 27 -31.35 -14.02 -33.55
CA TYR A 27 -31.66 -13.08 -34.63
C TYR A 27 -31.68 -13.75 -36.03
N LEU A 28 -30.74 -14.65 -36.32
CA LEU A 28 -30.64 -15.34 -37.62
C LEU A 28 -31.71 -16.42 -37.81
N ASN A 29 -32.22 -17.01 -36.72
CA ASN A 29 -33.28 -18.02 -36.80
C ASN A 29 -34.70 -17.43 -36.79
N LYS A 30 -34.87 -16.11 -36.97
CA LYS A 30 -36.17 -15.42 -36.87
C LYS A 30 -37.27 -15.98 -37.79
N GLU A 31 -36.90 -16.54 -38.95
CA GLU A 31 -37.86 -17.20 -39.87
C GLU A 31 -38.10 -18.69 -39.55
N GLN A 32 -37.14 -19.41 -38.97
CA GLN A 32 -37.33 -20.81 -38.55
C GLN A 32 -38.04 -20.94 -37.20
N ILE A 33 -37.91 -19.95 -36.30
CA ILE A 33 -38.57 -19.93 -34.97
C ILE A 33 -40.09 -20.03 -35.06
N ILE A 34 -40.70 -19.58 -36.17
CA ILE A 34 -42.15 -19.69 -36.41
C ILE A 34 -42.59 -21.16 -36.54
N ASN A 35 -41.66 -22.08 -36.88
CA ASN A 35 -41.93 -23.50 -37.08
C ASN A 35 -41.23 -24.42 -36.05
N ILE A 36 -40.61 -23.85 -35.01
CA ILE A 36 -39.97 -24.60 -33.93
C ILE A 36 -41.03 -24.95 -32.87
N GLN A 37 -41.23 -26.25 -32.62
CA GLN A 37 -42.07 -26.71 -31.52
C GLN A 37 -41.62 -26.09 -30.19
N LEU A 38 -42.59 -25.65 -29.38
CA LEU A 38 -42.41 -24.93 -28.11
C LEU A 38 -41.40 -25.57 -27.14
N GLU A 39 -41.18 -26.88 -27.26
CA GLU A 39 -40.22 -27.68 -26.50
C GLU A 39 -38.76 -27.32 -26.82
N ASN A 40 -38.43 -27.05 -28.08
CA ASN A 40 -37.07 -26.70 -28.52
C ASN A 40 -36.66 -25.29 -28.06
N ILE A 41 -37.62 -24.35 -28.00
CA ILE A 41 -37.37 -22.98 -27.47
C ILE A 41 -37.08 -23.04 -25.97
N LYS A 42 -37.79 -23.89 -25.21
CA LYS A 42 -37.54 -24.10 -23.77
C LYS A 42 -36.15 -24.67 -23.52
N ILE A 43 -35.69 -25.61 -24.34
CA ILE A 43 -34.35 -26.21 -24.22
C ILE A 43 -33.25 -25.16 -24.46
N VAL A 44 -33.41 -24.32 -25.50
CA VAL A 44 -32.44 -23.23 -25.80
C VAL A 44 -32.40 -22.19 -24.68
N ALA A 45 -33.57 -21.78 -24.15
CA ALA A 45 -33.64 -20.85 -23.04
C ALA A 45 -33.03 -21.43 -21.75
N LEU A 46 -33.27 -22.71 -21.46
CA LEU A 46 -32.69 -23.40 -20.30
C LEU A 46 -31.16 -23.49 -20.42
N LEU A 47 -30.63 -23.79 -21.62
CA LEU A 47 -29.19 -23.76 -21.90
C LEU A 47 -28.58 -22.38 -21.65
N ALA A 48 -29.22 -21.31 -22.13
CA ALA A 48 -28.75 -19.94 -21.92
C ALA A 48 -28.75 -19.56 -20.43
N ILE A 49 -29.83 -19.86 -19.69
CA ILE A 49 -29.91 -19.63 -18.24
C ILE A 49 -28.82 -20.42 -17.50
N THR A 50 -28.59 -21.67 -17.88
CA THR A 50 -27.55 -22.52 -17.27
C THR A 50 -26.15 -21.95 -17.49
N LEU A 51 -25.85 -21.46 -18.70
CA LEU A 51 -24.58 -20.80 -19.00
C LEU A 51 -24.41 -19.50 -18.19
N CYS A 52 -25.45 -18.68 -18.06
CA CYS A 52 -25.41 -17.49 -17.21
C CYS A 52 -25.18 -17.83 -15.73
N LEU A 53 -25.79 -18.90 -15.22
CA LEU A 53 -25.59 -19.35 -13.84
C LEU A 53 -24.16 -19.84 -13.61
N LEU A 54 -23.55 -20.55 -14.58
CA LEU A 54 -22.16 -20.98 -14.49
C LEU A 54 -21.18 -19.80 -14.39
N VAL A 55 -21.42 -18.73 -15.14
CA VAL A 55 -20.63 -17.48 -15.05
C VAL A 55 -20.78 -16.82 -13.68
N ILE A 56 -22.01 -16.73 -13.16
CA ILE A 56 -22.25 -16.17 -11.82
C ILE A 56 -21.53 -17.00 -10.75
N ILE A 57 -21.54 -18.33 -10.88
CA ILE A 57 -20.83 -19.24 -9.96
C ILE A 57 -19.32 -19.02 -10.04
N GLU A 58 -18.74 -18.87 -11.24
CA GLU A 58 -17.32 -18.56 -11.43
C GLU A 58 -16.92 -17.25 -10.73
N GLU A 59 -17.69 -16.18 -10.93
CA GLU A 59 -17.45 -14.88 -10.29
C GLU A 59 -17.54 -14.95 -8.76
N ILE A 60 -18.51 -15.70 -8.22
CA ILE A 60 -18.62 -15.93 -6.77
C ILE A 60 -17.38 -16.67 -6.26
N ILE A 61 -16.91 -17.71 -6.97
CA ILE A 61 -15.72 -18.46 -6.58
C ILE A 61 -14.48 -17.53 -6.56
N LEU A 62 -14.30 -16.71 -7.60
CA LEU A 62 -13.20 -15.73 -7.66
C LEU A 62 -13.27 -14.71 -6.52
N PHE A 63 -14.47 -14.20 -6.23
CA PHE A 63 -14.71 -13.30 -5.10
C PHE A 63 -14.34 -13.95 -3.76
N VAL A 64 -14.75 -15.20 -3.53
CA VAL A 64 -14.41 -15.96 -2.31
C VAL A 64 -12.88 -16.14 -2.21
N PHE A 65 -12.20 -16.56 -3.28
CA PHE A 65 -10.74 -16.73 -3.25
C PHE A 65 -10.00 -15.41 -3.00
N ALA A 66 -10.44 -14.31 -3.62
CA ALA A 66 -9.89 -12.99 -3.36
C ALA A 66 -10.12 -12.55 -1.91
N GLY A 67 -11.35 -12.76 -1.41
CA GLY A 67 -11.74 -12.50 -0.03
C GLY A 67 -10.86 -13.23 0.98
N VAL A 68 -10.65 -14.54 0.81
CA VAL A 68 -9.78 -15.36 1.68
C VAL A 68 -8.36 -14.80 1.75
N LYS A 69 -7.79 -14.35 0.61
CA LYS A 69 -6.44 -13.76 0.60
C LYS A 69 -6.39 -12.43 1.35
N ILE A 70 -7.41 -11.58 1.19
CA ILE A 70 -7.51 -10.30 1.89
C ILE A 70 -7.66 -10.55 3.39
N VAL A 71 -8.54 -11.45 3.80
CA VAL A 71 -8.75 -11.82 5.21
C VAL A 71 -7.46 -12.36 5.82
N LYS A 72 -6.75 -13.27 5.12
CA LYS A 72 -5.48 -13.82 5.61
C LYS A 72 -4.43 -12.73 5.81
N LYS A 73 -4.30 -11.80 4.85
CA LYS A 73 -3.35 -10.69 4.97
C LYS A 73 -3.76 -9.71 6.07
N GLY A 74 -5.05 -9.39 6.17
CA GLY A 74 -5.59 -8.53 7.21
C GLY A 74 -5.36 -9.11 8.60
N TYR A 75 -5.65 -10.39 8.80
CA TYR A 75 -5.40 -11.09 10.06
C TYR A 75 -3.91 -11.08 10.45
N HIS A 76 -3.02 -11.27 9.48
CA HIS A 76 -1.58 -11.20 9.71
C HIS A 76 -1.16 -9.79 10.18
N ASN A 77 -1.59 -8.74 9.47
CA ASN A 77 -1.26 -7.35 9.80
C ASN A 77 -1.91 -6.87 11.11
N ILE A 78 -3.02 -7.49 11.54
CA ILE A 78 -3.64 -7.29 12.86
C ILE A 78 -2.80 -7.96 13.96
N LYS A 79 -1.92 -8.89 13.65
CA LYS A 79 -1.20 -9.65 14.69
C LYS A 79 0.29 -9.33 14.75
N TYR A 80 0.87 -8.92 13.64
CA TYR A 80 2.31 -8.76 13.50
C TYR A 80 2.66 -7.41 12.86
N CYS A 81 3.65 -6.74 13.44
CA CYS A 81 4.25 -5.52 12.89
C CYS A 81 5.29 -5.83 11.78
N ASP A 82 5.65 -7.10 11.58
CA ASP A 82 6.63 -7.56 10.60
C ASP A 82 8.05 -6.95 10.75
N ASP A 83 8.42 -6.63 11.99
CA ASP A 83 9.78 -6.21 12.35
C ASP A 83 10.25 -6.95 13.61
N GLU A 84 11.48 -7.44 13.59
CA GLU A 84 12.04 -8.31 14.64
C GLU A 84 12.15 -7.60 15.99
N LEU A 85 12.52 -6.31 16.01
CA LEU A 85 12.68 -5.55 17.24
C LEU A 85 11.33 -5.33 17.91
N PHE A 86 10.31 -4.98 17.13
CA PHE A 86 8.96 -4.79 17.66
C PHE A 86 8.29 -6.12 18.03
N ALA A 87 8.61 -7.21 17.33
CA ALA A 87 8.17 -8.54 17.72
C ALA A 87 8.67 -8.94 19.12
N GLU A 88 9.88 -8.53 19.52
CA GLU A 88 10.38 -8.75 20.90
C GLU A 88 9.56 -7.97 21.94
N ILE A 89 9.12 -6.75 21.64
CA ILE A 89 8.23 -5.97 22.51
C ILE A 89 6.86 -6.65 22.60
N ASP A 90 6.33 -7.08 21.45
CA ASP A 90 4.99 -7.67 21.37
C ASP A 90 4.89 -9.04 22.07
N LYS A 91 5.99 -9.78 22.25
CA LYS A 91 5.99 -11.01 23.06
C LYS A 91 5.42 -10.80 24.47
N TYR A 92 5.63 -9.62 25.05
CA TYR A 92 5.15 -9.29 26.39
C TYR A 92 3.67 -8.94 26.44
N THR A 93 3.00 -8.78 25.28
CA THR A 93 1.54 -8.58 25.17
C THR A 93 0.76 -9.90 25.26
N TYR A 94 1.43 -11.05 25.14
CA TYR A 94 0.78 -12.34 25.26
C TYR A 94 0.48 -12.68 26.72
N CYS A 95 -0.79 -12.60 27.13
CA CYS A 95 -1.23 -13.04 28.45
C CYS A 95 -2.57 -13.76 28.42
N TYR A 96 -2.77 -14.69 29.36
CA TYR A 96 -4.04 -15.42 29.51
C TYR A 96 -5.14 -14.54 30.14
N LYS A 97 -4.74 -13.58 31.00
CA LYS A 97 -5.66 -12.64 31.64
C LYS A 97 -4.96 -11.32 31.93
N GLU A 98 -5.58 -10.23 31.48
CA GLU A 98 -5.16 -8.87 31.78
C GLU A 98 -5.24 -8.62 33.30
N SER A 99 -4.11 -8.26 33.90
CA SER A 99 -3.98 -7.93 35.33
C SER A 99 -3.24 -6.61 35.50
N ASN A 100 -3.31 -5.98 36.67
CA ASN A 100 -2.51 -4.78 36.95
C ASN A 100 -1.01 -5.01 36.66
N LEU A 101 -0.48 -6.16 37.08
CA LEU A 101 0.93 -6.51 36.86
C LEU A 101 1.26 -6.67 35.36
N TYR A 102 0.32 -7.17 34.56
CA TYR A 102 0.48 -7.26 33.11
C TYR A 102 0.69 -5.87 32.48
N TYR A 103 -0.18 -4.91 32.78
CA TYR A 103 -0.05 -3.54 32.27
C TYR A 103 1.22 -2.85 32.76
N ILE A 104 1.56 -3.02 34.05
CA ILE A 104 2.81 -2.50 34.62
C ILE A 104 4.03 -3.05 33.87
N ASN A 105 4.04 -4.36 33.58
CA ASN A 105 5.16 -4.99 32.89
C ASN A 105 5.26 -4.54 31.43
N LEU A 106 4.15 -4.36 30.73
CA LEU A 106 4.17 -3.79 29.38
C LEU A 106 4.79 -2.39 29.37
N ILE A 107 4.34 -1.51 30.27
CA ILE A 107 4.90 -0.16 30.39
C ILE A 107 6.40 -0.22 30.72
N ARG A 108 6.82 -1.13 31.61
CA ARG A 108 8.25 -1.34 31.94
C ARG A 108 9.07 -1.77 30.72
N ILE A 109 8.55 -2.69 29.92
CA ILE A 109 9.21 -3.15 28.69
C ILE A 109 9.30 -2.01 27.68
N ILE A 110 8.21 -1.28 27.43
CA ILE A 110 8.24 -0.09 26.57
C ILE A 110 9.30 0.89 27.07
N ASN A 111 9.35 1.17 28.38
CA ASN A 111 10.37 2.05 28.95
C ASN A 111 11.80 1.54 28.75
N LEU A 112 12.01 0.22 28.86
CA LEU A 112 13.32 -0.40 28.64
C LEU A 112 13.79 -0.23 27.19
N TYR A 113 12.89 -0.36 26.21
CA TYR A 113 13.23 -0.28 24.79
C TYR A 113 13.38 1.16 24.30
N TYR A 114 12.58 2.09 24.85
CA TYR A 114 12.53 3.50 24.47
C TYR A 114 13.44 4.42 25.32
N ARG A 115 14.16 3.88 26.31
CA ARG A 115 15.15 4.67 27.09
C ARG A 115 16.27 5.21 26.20
N GLU A 116 16.96 6.23 26.69
CA GLU A 116 18.18 6.73 26.06
C GLU A 116 19.22 5.61 25.89
N GLY A 117 19.82 5.51 24.70
CA GLY A 117 20.73 4.42 24.32
C GLY A 117 20.05 3.05 24.14
N GLY A 118 18.74 2.95 24.30
CA GLY A 118 17.94 1.76 24.06
C GLY A 118 17.83 1.41 22.56
N PRO A 119 17.27 0.23 22.22
CA PRO A 119 17.12 -0.21 20.84
C PRO A 119 16.36 0.77 19.95
N ILE A 120 15.30 1.41 20.45
CA ILE A 120 14.52 2.39 19.67
C ILE A 120 15.29 3.70 19.47
N ASP A 121 16.06 4.11 20.47
CA ASP A 121 16.96 5.28 20.37
C ASP A 121 18.05 5.07 19.31
N LYS A 122 18.49 3.82 19.11
CA LYS A 122 19.41 3.48 18.02
C LYS A 122 18.74 3.60 16.65
N LEU A 123 17.48 3.16 16.49
CA LEU A 123 16.73 3.37 15.24
C LEU A 123 16.62 4.85 14.87
N GLU A 124 16.39 5.71 15.87
CA GLU A 124 16.41 7.17 15.71
C GLU A 124 17.81 7.66 15.27
N LYS A 125 18.89 7.19 15.91
CA LYS A 125 20.26 7.60 15.54
C LYS A 125 20.70 7.12 14.17
N ASP A 126 20.26 5.93 13.78
CA ASP A 126 20.62 5.25 12.53
C ASP A 126 19.70 5.67 11.35
N ASN A 127 18.89 6.72 11.52
CA ASN A 127 17.95 7.23 10.52
C ASN A 127 16.96 6.19 9.96
N GLN A 128 16.59 5.18 10.75
CA GLN A 128 15.65 4.12 10.33
C GLN A 128 14.18 4.55 10.44
N ILE A 129 13.80 5.63 9.75
CA ILE A 129 12.45 6.22 9.82
C ILE A 129 11.34 5.23 9.44
N GLU A 130 11.58 4.39 8.43
CA GLU A 130 10.59 3.44 7.92
C GLU A 130 10.11 2.49 9.02
N LYS A 131 11.02 1.97 9.84
CA LYS A 131 10.67 1.07 10.94
C LYS A 131 9.86 1.78 12.04
N LEU A 132 10.23 3.01 12.37
CA LEU A 132 9.50 3.82 13.35
C LEU A 132 8.08 4.12 12.85
N LEU A 133 7.93 4.50 11.58
CA LEU A 133 6.62 4.75 10.95
C LEU A 133 5.79 3.48 10.83
N LEU A 134 6.41 2.34 10.50
CA LEU A 134 5.75 1.04 10.44
C LEU A 134 5.15 0.65 11.80
N ARG A 135 5.91 0.82 12.89
CA ARG A 135 5.38 0.60 14.24
C ARG A 135 4.26 1.57 14.58
N ASN A 136 4.39 2.83 14.19
CA ASN A 136 3.38 3.84 14.46
C ASN A 136 2.03 3.47 13.80
N ASP A 137 2.05 3.13 12.50
CA ASP A 137 0.89 2.66 11.75
C ASP A 137 0.28 1.39 12.38
N PHE A 138 1.12 0.44 12.79
CA PHE A 138 0.67 -0.78 13.48
C PHE A 138 -0.06 -0.47 14.79
N LEU A 139 0.53 0.35 15.67
CA LEU A 139 -0.05 0.70 16.98
C LEU A 139 -1.38 1.46 16.83
N HIS A 140 -1.47 2.39 15.86
CA HIS A 140 -2.74 3.08 15.58
C HIS A 140 -3.83 2.12 15.12
N LYS A 141 -3.50 1.15 14.25
CA LYS A 141 -4.44 0.11 13.84
C LYS A 141 -4.87 -0.77 15.00
N GLN A 142 -3.94 -1.17 15.88
CA GLN A 142 -4.26 -1.96 17.08
C GLN A 142 -5.23 -1.21 18.01
N LYS A 143 -4.89 0.04 18.33
CA LYS A 143 -5.68 0.91 19.20
C LYS A 143 -7.12 1.05 18.71
N ASN A 144 -7.32 1.22 17.41
CA ASN A 144 -8.64 1.47 16.82
C ASN A 144 -9.41 0.19 16.45
N LEU A 145 -8.75 -0.97 16.40
CA LEU A 145 -9.32 -2.24 15.92
C LEU A 145 -10.66 -2.59 16.58
N TYR A 146 -10.73 -2.50 17.91
CA TYR A 146 -11.94 -2.84 18.64
C TYR A 146 -13.10 -1.91 18.28
N GLU A 147 -12.86 -0.60 18.22
CA GLU A 147 -13.88 0.38 17.85
C GLU A 147 -14.33 0.20 16.40
N ASP A 148 -13.40 -0.04 15.48
CA ASP A 148 -13.70 -0.30 14.08
C ASP A 148 -14.59 -1.54 13.91
N VAL A 149 -14.27 -2.64 14.61
CA VAL A 149 -15.05 -3.88 14.57
C VAL A 149 -16.46 -3.68 15.13
N ILE A 150 -16.58 -3.01 16.29
CA ILE A 150 -17.89 -2.73 16.89
C ILE A 150 -18.73 -1.82 16.00
N ASN A 151 -18.13 -0.79 15.40
CA ASN A 151 -18.82 0.10 14.48
C ASN A 151 -19.31 -0.65 13.23
N LEU A 152 -18.48 -1.49 12.62
CA LEU A 152 -18.88 -2.33 11.48
C LEU A 152 -20.01 -3.29 11.85
N PHE A 153 -19.93 -3.93 13.02
CA PHE A 153 -20.98 -4.83 13.50
C PHE A 153 -22.30 -4.09 13.73
N ASN A 154 -22.25 -2.89 14.32
CA ASN A 154 -23.42 -2.05 14.53
C ASN A 154 -24.05 -1.62 13.19
N SER A 155 -23.26 -1.18 12.21
CA SER A 155 -23.74 -0.85 10.86
C SER A 155 -24.39 -2.04 10.16
N PHE A 156 -23.81 -3.23 10.31
CA PHE A 156 -24.38 -4.47 9.79
C PHE A 156 -25.70 -4.83 10.45
N ALA A 157 -25.77 -4.76 11.79
CA ALA A 157 -27.00 -5.02 12.55
C ALA A 157 -28.13 -4.07 12.15
N ILE A 158 -27.84 -2.77 11.99
CA ILE A 158 -28.79 -1.77 11.50
C ILE A 158 -29.31 -2.14 10.11
N SER A 159 -28.43 -2.57 9.21
CA SER A 159 -28.81 -2.96 7.84
C SER A 159 -29.78 -4.15 7.83
N ILE A 160 -29.55 -5.16 8.68
CA ILE A 160 -30.46 -6.31 8.84
C ILE A 160 -31.82 -5.84 9.39
N ILE A 161 -31.81 -5.01 10.44
CA ILE A 161 -33.02 -4.47 11.05
C ILE A 161 -33.85 -3.72 10.01
N VAL A 162 -33.21 -2.85 9.21
CA VAL A 162 -33.87 -2.09 8.14
C VAL A 162 -34.43 -3.03 7.06
N ALA A 163 -33.69 -4.05 6.62
CA ALA A 163 -34.16 -4.99 5.61
C ALA A 163 -35.38 -5.82 6.10
N LEU A 164 -35.33 -6.32 7.33
CA LEU A 164 -36.40 -7.13 7.92
C LEU A 164 -37.66 -6.31 8.23
N LEU A 165 -37.50 -5.05 8.62
CA LEU A 165 -38.62 -4.20 9.02
C LEU A 165 -39.16 -3.35 7.88
N GLY A 166 -38.32 -2.97 6.91
CA GLY A 166 -38.74 -2.28 5.69
C GLY A 166 -39.82 -3.07 4.95
N GLY A 167 -39.62 -4.38 4.74
CA GLY A 167 -40.65 -5.24 4.11
C GLY A 167 -41.93 -5.40 4.95
N LYS A 168 -41.83 -5.40 6.29
CA LYS A 168 -43.00 -5.53 7.18
C LYS A 168 -43.81 -4.24 7.34
N LEU A 169 -43.19 -3.07 7.14
CA LEU A 169 -43.83 -1.76 7.27
C LEU A 169 -44.57 -1.33 6.00
N THR A 170 -44.16 -1.83 4.83
CA THR A 170 -44.74 -1.50 3.52
C THR A 170 -45.92 -2.38 3.10
N ASP A 171 -46.04 -3.60 3.63
CA ASP A 171 -47.17 -4.49 3.34
C ASP A 171 -48.44 -4.09 4.13
N ASP A 172 -49.58 -4.64 3.70
CA ASP A 172 -50.92 -4.61 4.30
C ASP A 172 -50.99 -5.25 5.71
N SER A 173 -49.86 -5.26 6.42
CA SER A 173 -49.68 -5.82 7.75
C SER A 173 -50.56 -5.08 8.76
N GLY A 174 -51.29 -5.86 9.57
CA GLY A 174 -52.21 -5.34 10.56
C GLY A 174 -51.53 -4.39 11.56
N ARG A 175 -52.29 -3.44 12.11
CA ARG A 175 -51.83 -2.38 13.04
C ARG A 175 -50.92 -2.90 14.18
N LEU A 176 -51.18 -4.11 14.67
CA LEU A 176 -50.37 -4.76 15.71
C LEU A 176 -48.95 -5.09 15.25
N VAL A 177 -48.77 -5.55 14.01
CA VAL A 177 -47.45 -5.91 13.44
C VAL A 177 -46.58 -4.65 13.31
N LYS A 178 -47.16 -3.54 12.85
CA LYS A 178 -46.48 -2.24 12.75
C LYS A 178 -46.07 -1.70 14.12
N LEU A 179 -46.93 -1.85 15.14
CA LEU A 179 -46.66 -1.40 16.50
C LEU A 179 -45.54 -2.22 17.15
N VAL A 180 -45.55 -3.55 17.01
CA VAL A 180 -44.48 -4.44 17.49
C VAL A 180 -43.15 -4.15 16.78
N ALA A 181 -43.18 -3.93 15.46
CA ALA A 181 -42.01 -3.54 14.68
C ALA A 181 -41.39 -2.23 15.20
N MET A 182 -42.22 -1.23 15.48
CA MET A 182 -41.75 0.06 16.00
C MET A 182 -41.10 -0.05 17.39
N ILE A 183 -41.66 -0.86 18.28
CA ILE A 183 -41.04 -1.16 19.59
C ILE A 183 -39.67 -1.84 19.40
N PHE A 184 -39.56 -2.79 18.46
CA PHE A 184 -38.30 -3.45 18.14
C PHE A 184 -37.24 -2.48 17.61
N ILE A 185 -37.60 -1.52 16.75
CA ILE A 185 -36.68 -0.49 16.24
C ILE A 185 -36.15 0.35 17.40
N ILE A 186 -37.05 0.90 18.21
CA ILE A 186 -36.68 1.77 19.32
C ILE A 186 -35.81 1.00 20.33
N GLY A 187 -36.18 -0.23 20.68
CA GLY A 187 -35.39 -1.09 21.56
C GLY A 187 -34.00 -1.39 21.00
N SER A 188 -33.91 -1.74 19.71
CA SER A 188 -32.63 -2.04 19.06
C SER A 188 -31.71 -0.83 19.01
N PHE A 189 -32.24 0.38 18.79
CA PHE A 189 -31.47 1.62 18.84
C PHE A 189 -30.82 1.82 20.20
N PHE A 190 -31.59 1.68 21.29
CA PHE A 190 -31.04 1.81 22.63
C PHE A 190 -30.00 0.73 22.95
N VAL A 191 -30.23 -0.53 22.54
CA VAL A 191 -29.24 -1.60 22.70
C VAL A 191 -27.94 -1.26 22.00
N ILE A 192 -27.98 -0.76 20.76
CA ILE A 192 -26.78 -0.37 20.00
C ILE A 192 -26.04 0.79 20.68
N VAL A 193 -26.76 1.83 21.12
CA VAL A 193 -26.18 3.00 21.81
C VAL A 193 -25.52 2.59 23.12
N PHE A 194 -26.21 1.78 23.94
CA PHE A 194 -25.70 1.38 25.25
C PHE A 194 -24.67 0.24 25.19
N ALA A 195 -24.66 -0.57 24.13
CA ALA A 195 -23.66 -1.62 23.94
C ALA A 195 -22.24 -1.06 24.02
N LYS A 196 -21.96 0.12 23.47
CA LYS A 196 -20.63 0.76 23.53
C LYS A 196 -20.13 1.00 24.96
N TYR A 197 -21.03 1.14 25.93
CA TYR A 197 -20.69 1.45 27.34
C TYR A 197 -20.62 0.21 28.24
N VAL A 198 -21.26 -0.90 27.85
CA VAL A 198 -21.21 -2.17 28.60
C VAL A 198 -19.78 -2.74 28.60
N TYR A 199 -19.02 -2.53 27.53
CA TYR A 199 -17.69 -3.11 27.36
C TYR A 199 -16.56 -2.32 28.06
N ARG A 200 -16.86 -1.48 29.05
CA ARG A 200 -15.83 -0.71 29.78
C ARG A 200 -14.77 -1.65 30.37
N GLY A 201 -13.51 -1.47 29.93
CA GLY A 201 -12.38 -2.30 30.35
C GLY A 201 -12.33 -3.70 29.73
N GLN A 202 -13.17 -4.01 28.74
CA GLN A 202 -13.16 -5.26 27.99
C GLN A 202 -12.56 -5.04 26.59
N GLY A 203 -12.13 -6.13 25.93
CA GLY A 203 -11.68 -6.08 24.53
C GLY A 203 -10.39 -5.28 24.29
N GLY A 204 -9.53 -5.13 25.31
CA GLY A 204 -8.25 -4.45 25.18
C GLY A 204 -8.30 -2.92 25.37
N ILE A 205 -9.38 -2.33 25.90
CA ILE A 205 -9.45 -0.87 26.11
C ILE A 205 -8.32 -0.34 27.02
N CYS A 206 -7.93 -1.08 28.07
CA CYS A 206 -6.77 -0.71 28.89
C CYS A 206 -5.44 -0.94 28.16
N LEU A 207 -5.38 -1.94 27.28
CA LEU A 207 -4.24 -2.16 26.38
C LEU A 207 -4.11 -1.02 25.37
N ASN A 208 -5.21 -0.43 24.91
CA ASN A 208 -5.21 0.76 24.05
C ASN A 208 -4.52 1.96 24.71
N GLN A 209 -4.67 2.14 26.03
CA GLN A 209 -3.95 3.19 26.75
C GLN A 209 -2.44 2.91 26.81
N VAL A 210 -2.04 1.64 26.87
CA VAL A 210 -0.62 1.26 26.75
C VAL A 210 -0.10 1.53 25.33
N TYR A 211 -0.90 1.26 24.29
CA TYR A 211 -0.56 1.63 22.91
C TYR A 211 -0.46 3.14 22.73
N GLU A 212 -1.38 3.93 23.29
CA GLU A 212 -1.28 5.41 23.30
C GLU A 212 0.00 5.89 23.97
N TYR A 213 0.37 5.25 25.08
CA TYR A 213 1.63 5.55 25.76
C TYR A 213 2.84 5.26 24.87
N GLU A 214 2.89 4.11 24.20
CA GLU A 214 3.97 3.77 23.28
C GLU A 214 4.01 4.72 22.07
N ILE A 215 2.85 5.03 21.47
CA ILE A 215 2.72 6.00 20.37
C ILE A 215 3.31 7.34 20.79
N SER A 216 2.98 7.86 21.98
CA SER A 216 3.48 9.16 22.43
C SER A 216 5.02 9.22 22.48
N LYS A 217 5.66 8.12 22.89
CA LYS A 217 7.13 8.01 22.90
C LYS A 217 7.69 7.85 21.50
N LEU A 218 7.01 7.10 20.64
CA LEU A 218 7.43 6.86 19.27
C LEU A 218 7.33 8.13 18.42
N GLU A 219 6.26 8.91 18.58
CA GLU A 219 6.08 10.20 17.91
C GLU A 219 7.14 11.21 18.33
N GLU A 220 7.56 11.22 19.61
CA GLU A 220 8.69 12.05 20.05
C GLU A 220 9.98 11.68 19.30
N LYS A 221 10.24 10.38 19.12
CA LYS A 221 11.40 9.86 18.39
C LYS A 221 11.34 10.18 16.91
N ILE A 222 10.17 9.99 16.28
CA ILE A 222 9.92 10.32 14.88
C ILE A 222 10.14 11.83 14.67
N SER A 223 9.56 12.69 15.51
CA SER A 223 9.67 14.14 15.34
C SER A 223 11.13 14.63 15.48
N LYS A 224 11.90 14.09 16.43
CA LYS A 224 13.34 14.40 16.53
C LYS A 224 14.12 13.98 15.28
N LEU A 225 13.75 12.85 14.67
CA LEU A 225 14.33 12.41 13.42
C LEU A 225 13.94 13.32 12.26
N GLU A 226 12.64 13.61 12.08
CA GLU A 226 12.11 14.47 11.02
C GLU A 226 12.76 15.86 11.05
N ASN A 227 12.95 16.43 12.25
CA ASN A 227 13.62 17.71 12.41
C ASN A 227 15.12 17.68 12.02
N ARG A 228 15.75 16.51 11.96
CA ARG A 228 17.12 16.33 11.45
C ARG A 228 17.15 16.06 9.95
N LEU A 229 16.07 15.54 9.36
CA LEU A 229 15.94 15.24 7.93
C LEU A 229 15.60 16.50 7.10
N ILE A 230 16.22 17.64 7.40
CA ILE A 230 16.02 18.87 6.64
C ILE A 230 17.05 18.91 5.51
N ILE A 231 16.56 18.96 4.29
CA ILE A 231 17.38 19.00 3.08
C ILE A 231 17.68 20.47 2.72
N SER A 232 18.92 20.75 2.31
CA SER A 232 19.28 22.06 1.76
C SER A 232 18.78 22.21 0.32
N ASN A 233 18.46 23.43 -0.13
CA ASN A 233 18.11 23.67 -1.54
C ASN A 233 19.17 23.13 -2.52
N ASP A 234 20.45 23.13 -2.11
CA ASP A 234 21.54 22.61 -2.94
C ASP A 234 21.47 21.09 -3.16
N ASN A 235 20.85 20.34 -2.24
CA ASN A 235 20.71 18.89 -2.33
C ASN A 235 19.47 18.45 -3.13
N GLU A 236 18.49 19.33 -3.36
CA GLU A 236 17.28 19.04 -4.15
C GLU A 236 17.64 18.49 -5.55
N LYS A 237 18.66 19.08 -6.18
CA LYS A 237 19.14 18.69 -7.52
C LYS A 237 19.63 17.23 -7.57
N TYR A 238 20.18 16.70 -6.48
CA TYR A 238 20.65 15.32 -6.42
C TYR A 238 19.50 14.34 -6.26
N ILE A 239 18.51 14.67 -5.43
CA ILE A 239 17.26 13.90 -5.33
C ILE A 239 16.55 13.87 -6.68
N TYR A 240 16.49 15.02 -7.37
CA TYR A 240 15.94 15.09 -8.71
C TYR A 240 16.72 14.20 -9.71
N THR A 241 18.06 14.18 -9.60
CA THR A 241 18.92 13.32 -10.41
C THR A 241 18.60 11.83 -10.21
N GLN A 242 18.47 11.38 -8.96
CA GLN A 242 18.05 10.02 -8.63
C GLN A 242 16.66 9.70 -9.20
N TYR A 243 15.71 10.62 -9.06
CA TYR A 243 14.35 10.46 -9.61
C TYR A 243 14.37 10.28 -11.13
N VAL A 244 15.13 11.11 -11.86
CA VAL A 244 15.25 11.03 -13.32
C VAL A 244 15.85 9.69 -13.74
N ALA A 245 16.92 9.25 -13.07
CA ALA A 245 17.57 7.97 -13.31
C ALA A 245 16.63 6.78 -13.06
N LEU A 246 15.91 6.76 -11.93
CA LEU A 246 14.92 5.73 -11.59
C LEU A 246 13.81 5.65 -12.63
N LYS A 247 13.24 6.81 -12.99
CA LYS A 247 12.16 6.88 -13.99
C LYS A 247 12.60 6.30 -15.33
N GLU A 248 13.84 6.57 -15.74
CA GLU A 248 14.37 6.06 -16.99
C GLU A 248 14.65 4.56 -16.94
N LEU A 249 15.21 4.03 -15.85
CA LEU A 249 15.38 2.59 -15.64
C LEU A 249 14.05 1.84 -15.70
N VAL A 250 13.03 2.34 -15.00
CA VAL A 250 11.68 1.75 -15.01
C VAL A 250 11.07 1.81 -16.41
N SER A 251 11.25 2.92 -17.13
CA SER A 251 10.84 3.06 -18.53
C SER A 251 11.52 2.03 -19.44
N LYS A 252 12.84 1.85 -19.34
CA LYS A 252 13.60 0.85 -20.12
C LYS A 252 13.14 -0.57 -19.79
N LYS A 253 12.96 -0.90 -18.51
CA LYS A 253 12.38 -2.18 -18.08
C LYS A 253 11.02 -2.43 -18.73
N ASN A 254 10.14 -1.44 -18.73
CA ASN A 254 8.76 -1.60 -19.20
C ASN A 254 8.63 -1.61 -20.73
N LYS A 255 9.57 -1.00 -21.47
CA LYS A 255 9.53 -0.94 -22.94
C LYS A 255 10.27 -2.10 -23.59
N ASP A 256 11.42 -2.50 -23.06
CA ASP A 256 12.28 -3.49 -23.72
C ASP A 256 11.98 -4.92 -23.24
N ARG A 257 11.70 -5.84 -24.18
CA ARG A 257 11.49 -7.26 -23.89
C ARG A 257 12.72 -7.91 -23.26
N LYS A 258 13.93 -7.43 -23.54
CA LYS A 258 15.19 -7.91 -22.95
C LYS A 258 15.24 -7.66 -21.45
N TYR A 259 14.83 -6.47 -21.01
CA TYR A 259 14.88 -6.07 -19.59
C TYR A 259 13.66 -6.54 -18.79
N LYS A 260 12.50 -6.81 -19.43
CA LYS A 260 11.32 -7.37 -18.74
C LYS A 260 11.55 -8.70 -18.03
N LYS A 261 12.47 -9.53 -18.56
CA LYS A 261 12.78 -10.86 -18.02
C LYS A 261 14.09 -10.89 -17.22
N ASN A 262 14.79 -9.76 -17.11
CA ASN A 262 16.07 -9.69 -16.44
C ASN A 262 15.85 -9.27 -14.98
N ASN A 263 16.23 -10.12 -14.03
CA ASN A 263 16.17 -9.76 -12.60
C ASN A 263 17.24 -8.72 -12.23
N ALA A 264 18.34 -8.62 -12.99
CA ALA A 264 19.41 -7.67 -12.67
C ALA A 264 18.94 -6.20 -12.74
N ILE A 265 18.03 -5.85 -13.66
CA ILE A 265 17.48 -4.47 -13.70
C ILE A 265 16.55 -4.19 -12.52
N LEU A 266 15.92 -5.22 -11.96
CA LEU A 266 15.11 -5.08 -10.75
C LEU A 266 16.00 -4.81 -9.54
N GLU A 267 17.09 -5.54 -9.42
CA GLU A 267 18.12 -5.33 -8.39
C GLU A 267 18.75 -3.94 -8.52
N ASP A 268 19.13 -3.50 -9.72
CA ASP A 268 19.70 -2.15 -9.91
C ASP A 268 18.67 -1.02 -9.64
N ILE A 269 17.37 -1.24 -9.91
CA ILE A 269 16.31 -0.28 -9.56
C ILE A 269 16.15 -0.19 -8.04
N ASP A 270 16.17 -1.34 -7.35
CA ASP A 270 16.08 -1.41 -5.89
C ASP A 270 17.31 -0.75 -5.24
N GLU A 271 18.51 -1.06 -5.74
CA GLU A 271 19.76 -0.42 -5.30
C GLU A 271 19.68 1.10 -5.50
N LEU A 272 19.35 1.56 -6.71
CA LEU A 272 19.24 2.99 -7.00
C LEU A 272 18.21 3.70 -6.10
N SER A 273 17.13 3.03 -5.69
CA SER A 273 16.12 3.62 -4.80
C SER A 273 16.59 3.81 -3.36
N LYS A 274 17.68 3.13 -2.97
CA LYS A 274 18.26 3.16 -1.63
C LYS A 274 19.48 4.06 -1.52
N ILE A 275 19.99 4.56 -2.63
CA ILE A 275 21.14 5.47 -2.66
C ILE A 275 20.77 6.78 -1.95
N ASP A 276 21.58 7.20 -0.99
CA ASP A 276 21.44 8.51 -0.36
C ASP A 276 22.44 9.50 -0.96
N LEU A 277 21.93 10.39 -1.82
CA LEU A 277 22.74 11.42 -2.47
C LEU A 277 22.76 12.73 -1.68
N CYS A 278 22.05 12.81 -0.56
CA CYS A 278 22.08 14.01 0.28
C CYS A 278 23.46 14.11 0.94
N MET A 279 24.11 15.25 0.78
CA MET A 279 25.39 15.52 1.42
C MET A 279 25.26 16.65 2.42
N GLU A 280 25.95 16.54 3.55
CA GLU A 280 26.22 17.71 4.38
C GLU A 280 27.05 18.72 3.56
N LYS A 281 26.85 20.02 3.79
CA LYS A 281 27.54 21.07 3.03
C LYS A 281 29.06 20.88 3.15
N ALA A 282 29.69 20.39 2.09
CA ALA A 282 31.14 20.22 1.99
C ALA A 282 31.73 21.29 1.07
N GLU A 283 32.72 22.02 1.58
CA GLU A 283 33.34 23.17 0.89
C GLU A 283 34.13 22.77 -0.38
N ASN A 284 34.54 21.50 -0.48
CA ASN A 284 35.42 20.98 -1.52
C ASN A 284 34.70 20.15 -2.59
N ILE A 285 33.49 20.55 -2.98
CA ILE A 285 32.69 19.84 -3.99
C ILE A 285 32.33 20.78 -5.14
N TYR A 286 32.27 20.25 -6.36
CA TYR A 286 31.66 20.91 -7.51
C TYR A 286 30.66 20.00 -8.20
N ASP A 287 29.66 20.59 -8.85
CA ASP A 287 28.66 19.86 -9.62
C ASP A 287 29.07 19.76 -11.08
N ARG A 288 28.94 18.56 -11.65
CA ARG A 288 29.00 18.35 -13.09
C ARG A 288 27.60 18.14 -13.62
N LYS A 289 27.22 18.98 -14.59
CA LYS A 289 25.96 18.87 -15.30
C LYS A 289 26.03 17.75 -16.34
N LEU A 290 25.00 16.91 -16.37
CA LEU A 290 24.83 15.81 -17.32
C LEU A 290 23.39 15.78 -17.83
N TYR A 291 23.14 14.92 -18.82
CA TYR A 291 21.82 14.78 -19.43
C TYR A 291 21.40 13.31 -19.51
N ILE A 292 20.16 13.04 -19.09
CA ILE A 292 19.45 11.78 -19.32
C ILE A 292 18.19 12.11 -20.10
N ASN A 293 18.09 11.69 -21.36
CA ASN A 293 16.92 11.94 -22.22
C ASN A 293 16.49 13.42 -22.17
N GLU A 294 17.44 14.32 -22.44
CA GLU A 294 17.26 15.78 -22.46
C GLU A 294 16.93 16.44 -21.12
N LYS A 295 16.90 15.69 -20.02
CA LYS A 295 16.75 16.24 -18.67
C LYS A 295 18.10 16.47 -18.04
N GLU A 296 18.25 17.67 -17.49
CA GLU A 296 19.43 18.06 -16.72
C GLU A 296 19.50 17.28 -15.41
N ILE A 297 20.67 16.72 -15.15
CA ILE A 297 21.01 16.04 -13.91
C ILE A 297 22.40 16.49 -13.43
N TYR A 298 22.68 16.27 -12.15
CA TYR A 298 23.90 16.72 -11.50
C TYR A 298 24.57 15.58 -10.75
N LEU A 299 25.87 15.40 -11.00
CA LEU A 299 26.73 14.52 -10.21
C LEU A 299 27.74 15.38 -9.46
N ALA A 300 27.97 15.05 -8.20
CA ALA A 300 28.92 15.76 -7.36
C ALA A 300 30.33 15.14 -7.46
N TYR A 301 31.35 15.99 -7.59
CA TYR A 301 32.76 15.60 -7.68
C TYR A 301 33.59 16.35 -6.64
N LYS A 302 34.70 15.73 -6.20
CA LYS A 302 35.66 16.37 -5.30
C LYS A 302 36.49 17.41 -6.05
N LYS A 303 36.63 18.62 -5.49
CA LYS A 303 37.60 19.62 -5.96
C LYS A 303 39.00 19.18 -5.53
N ASN A 304 39.82 18.74 -6.48
CA ASN A 304 41.25 18.51 -6.26
C ASN A 304 42.05 19.73 -6.75
N ASN A 305 43.00 20.21 -5.95
CA ASN A 305 43.80 21.40 -6.23
C ASN A 305 45.00 21.15 -7.17
N GLU A 306 45.18 19.93 -7.69
CA GLU A 306 46.34 19.56 -8.52
C GLU A 306 45.90 19.18 -9.94
N GLU A 307 46.53 19.81 -10.93
CA GLU A 307 46.11 19.94 -12.34
C GLU A 307 45.98 18.64 -13.16
N CYS A 308 46.26 17.46 -12.62
CA CYS A 308 46.14 16.20 -13.38
C CYS A 308 46.02 14.99 -12.43
N MET A 309 44.80 14.54 -12.12
CA MET A 309 44.44 13.12 -11.93
C MET A 309 42.92 12.96 -11.93
N GLU A 310 42.45 11.78 -12.32
CA GLU A 310 41.06 11.36 -12.60
C GLU A 310 39.97 12.00 -11.71
N GLU A 311 38.89 12.48 -12.35
CA GLU A 311 37.75 13.06 -11.64
C GLU A 311 37.10 12.03 -10.69
N THR A 312 37.34 12.18 -9.39
CA THR A 312 36.70 11.38 -8.35
C THR A 312 35.34 11.96 -7.95
N LEU A 313 34.32 11.10 -7.94
CA LEU A 313 32.98 11.41 -7.43
C LEU A 313 33.04 11.74 -5.92
N ALA A 314 32.06 12.50 -5.46
CA ALA A 314 32.06 13.04 -4.09
C ALA A 314 32.05 11.95 -3.02
N ASN A 315 31.30 10.87 -3.24
CA ASN A 315 31.19 9.72 -2.33
C ASN A 315 30.84 8.42 -3.09
N GLU A 316 30.81 7.31 -2.35
CA GLU A 316 30.46 5.98 -2.89
C GLU A 316 29.03 5.90 -3.44
N GLU A 317 28.09 6.68 -2.90
CA GLU A 317 26.69 6.73 -3.35
C GLU A 317 26.58 7.32 -4.77
N PHE A 318 27.33 8.38 -5.05
CA PHE A 318 27.48 8.92 -6.41
C PHE A 318 28.17 7.93 -7.35
N GLU A 319 29.14 7.15 -6.87
CA GLU A 319 29.79 6.10 -7.68
C GLU A 319 28.82 4.98 -8.06
N LYS A 320 27.99 4.51 -7.13
CA LYS A 320 26.93 3.52 -7.40
C LYS A 320 25.96 4.04 -8.45
N LEU A 321 25.50 5.29 -8.30
CA LEU A 321 24.65 5.95 -9.28
C LEU A 321 25.32 5.97 -10.66
N TYR A 322 26.58 6.43 -10.75
CA TYR A 322 27.30 6.52 -12.03
C TYR A 322 27.49 5.15 -12.69
N LYS A 323 27.81 4.10 -11.91
CA LYS A 323 27.93 2.72 -12.40
C LYS A 323 26.62 2.23 -13.02
N ILE A 324 25.49 2.47 -12.37
CA ILE A 324 24.17 2.10 -12.90
C ILE A 324 23.85 2.89 -14.18
N LEU A 325 24.05 4.21 -14.17
CA LEU A 325 23.82 5.05 -15.34
C LEU A 325 24.64 4.60 -16.56
N SER A 326 25.91 4.24 -16.32
CA SER A 326 26.84 3.76 -17.34
C SER A 326 26.45 2.38 -17.87
N LYS A 327 26.13 1.44 -16.97
CA LYS A 327 25.69 0.06 -17.30
C LYS A 327 24.53 0.06 -18.29
N TYR A 328 23.60 0.99 -18.15
CA TYR A 328 22.42 1.11 -19.02
C TYR A 328 22.52 2.17 -20.12
N LYS A 329 23.71 2.76 -20.30
CA LYS A 329 24.00 3.82 -21.29
C LYS A 329 22.94 4.92 -21.26
N MET A 330 22.76 5.52 -20.08
CA MET A 330 21.74 6.55 -19.84
C MET A 330 22.25 7.98 -20.03
N ILE A 331 23.57 8.16 -20.03
CA ILE A 331 24.21 9.46 -20.14
C ILE A 331 24.38 9.82 -21.62
N ASP A 332 23.84 10.97 -22.02
CA ASP A 332 23.97 11.49 -23.39
C ASP A 332 25.33 12.21 -23.59
N GLU A 333 26.39 11.47 -23.90
CA GLU A 333 27.75 12.00 -24.12
C GLU A 333 27.85 13.00 -25.29
N LYS A 334 26.95 12.93 -26.27
CA LYS A 334 27.00 13.79 -27.48
C LYS A 334 26.65 15.26 -27.23
N LYS A 335 25.92 15.57 -26.15
CA LYS A 335 25.66 16.98 -25.74
C LYS A 335 26.79 17.53 -24.86
N PHE A 336 27.58 16.66 -24.23
CA PHE A 336 28.73 17.00 -23.40
C PHE A 336 29.80 17.82 -24.16
N LEU A 337 30.08 17.43 -25.41
CA LEU A 337 31.06 18.10 -26.27
C LEU A 337 30.61 19.48 -26.79
N LYS A 338 29.30 19.76 -26.84
CA LYS A 338 28.79 21.06 -27.31
C LYS A 338 28.95 22.16 -26.26
N GLU A 339 28.73 21.87 -24.98
CA GLU A 339 28.87 22.88 -23.92
C GLU A 339 30.35 23.21 -23.61
N GLU A 340 31.27 22.23 -23.60
CA GLU A 340 32.71 22.49 -23.45
C GLU A 340 33.25 23.40 -24.57
N SER A 341 32.77 23.21 -25.80
CA SER A 341 33.17 24.05 -26.94
C SER A 341 32.64 25.49 -26.82
N THR A 342 31.52 25.69 -26.14
CA THR A 342 30.86 27.00 -25.97
C THR A 342 31.48 27.77 -24.80
N GLN A 343 31.74 27.10 -23.66
CA GLN A 343 32.43 27.72 -22.50
C GLN A 343 33.90 28.09 -22.79
N LYS A 344 34.58 27.38 -23.70
CA LYS A 344 35.91 27.78 -24.19
C LYS A 344 35.87 28.99 -25.14
N MET A 345 34.74 29.26 -25.78
CA MET A 345 34.56 30.42 -26.66
C MET A 345 34.21 31.70 -25.88
N GLU A 346 33.51 31.59 -24.75
CA GLU A 346 33.16 32.75 -23.90
C GLU A 346 34.29 33.19 -22.95
N ARG A 347 35.38 32.42 -22.84
CA ARG A 347 36.58 32.75 -22.06
C ARG A 347 37.76 33.30 -22.89
N LYS A 348 37.52 33.67 -24.14
CA LYS A 348 38.44 34.44 -25.00
C LYS A 348 37.82 35.78 -25.32
#